data_AF-A0A9D6L358-F1
#
_entry.id   AF-A0A9D6L358-F1
#
_cell.length_a   1.000
_cell.length_b   1.000
_cell.length_c   1.000
_cell.angle_alpha   90.00
_cell.angle_beta   90.00
_cell.angle_gamma   90.00
#
_symmetry.space_group_name_H-M   'P 1'
#
loop_
_entity.id
_entity.type
_entity.pdbx_description
1 polymer ?
#
loop_
_entity_poly.entity_id
_entity_poly.type
_entity_poly.pdbx_seq_one_letter_code
_entity_poly.pdbx_strand_id
1 'polypeptide(L)'
;MAAILCYVTDRAALPAPQTDSLLSAIRRAVAAGVDWIQLREKDLSARALAALAREAVATARGSATRILINGRLDVALAARAGGL
;
A
#
# COMPACT_ATOMS: atom_id res chain seq x y z
N MET A 1 14.68 5.40 -20.25
CA MET A 1 14.05 4.90 -19.00
C MET A 1 12.55 5.12 -19.12
N ALA A 2 11.74 4.10 -18.85
CA ALA A 2 10.30 4.29 -18.70
C ALA A 2 10.00 4.99 -17.37
N ALA A 3 8.95 5.81 -17.33
CA ALA A 3 8.49 6.43 -16.09
C ALA A 3 7.88 5.38 -15.16
N ILE A 4 7.97 5.61 -13.85
CA ILE A 4 7.35 4.76 -12.82
C ILE A 4 6.00 5.38 -12.46
N LEU A 5 4.93 4.59 -12.53
CA LEU A 5 3.62 4.97 -12.00
C LEU A 5 3.53 4.58 -10.53
N CYS A 6 3.44 5.57 -9.65
CA CYS A 6 3.32 5.37 -8.21
C CYS A 6 1.96 5.86 -7.69
N TYR A 7 1.20 4.96 -7.05
CA TYR A 7 -0.03 5.29 -6.35
C TYR A 7 0.26 5.50 -4.85
N VAL A 8 0.10 6.72 -4.36
CA VAL A 8 0.20 7.04 -2.94
C VAL A 8 -1.18 7.00 -2.30
N THR A 9 -1.35 6.22 -1.23
CA THR A 9 -2.65 6.07 -0.59
C THR A 9 -3.02 7.27 0.28
N ASP A 10 -4.31 7.56 0.32
CA ASP A 10 -4.95 8.35 1.36
C ASP A 10 -6.38 7.81 1.51
N ARG A 11 -6.60 6.94 2.50
CA ARG A 11 -7.94 6.36 2.76
C ARG A 11 -8.99 7.45 3.00
N ALA A 12 -8.63 8.58 3.60
CA ALA A 12 -9.57 9.65 3.93
C ALA A 12 -10.08 10.38 2.68
N ALA A 13 -9.37 10.27 1.55
CA ALA A 13 -9.79 10.81 0.26
C ALA A 13 -10.78 9.91 -0.51
N LEU A 14 -11.04 8.68 -0.01
CA LEU A 14 -12.00 7.77 -0.64
C LEU A 14 -13.44 8.13 -0.22
N PRO A 15 -14.44 7.89 -1.10
CA PRO A 15 -15.86 8.13 -0.77
C PRO A 15 -16.33 7.40 0.50
N ALA A 16 -15.70 6.26 0.80
CA ALA A 16 -15.97 5.43 1.95
C ALA A 16 -14.63 5.17 2.66
N PRO A 17 -14.25 5.97 3.68
CA PRO A 17 -12.90 5.97 4.25
C PRO A 17 -12.66 4.81 5.23
N GLN A 18 -12.89 3.57 4.79
CA GLN A 18 -12.62 2.35 5.54
C GLN A 18 -11.43 1.58 4.95
N THR A 19 -10.79 0.75 5.78
CA THR A 19 -9.63 -0.07 5.38
C THR A 19 -9.97 -0.98 4.19
N ASP A 20 -11.16 -1.58 4.18
CA ASP A 20 -11.61 -2.46 3.09
C ASP A 20 -11.77 -1.72 1.76
N SER A 21 -12.22 -0.47 1.79
CA SER A 21 -12.32 0.40 0.62
C SER A 21 -10.94 0.69 0.04
N LEU A 22 -9.95 0.96 0.90
CA LEU A 22 -8.57 1.17 0.46
C LEU A 22 -7.97 -0.12 -0.11
N LEU A 23 -8.16 -1.26 0.55
CA LEU A 23 -7.69 -2.56 0.04
C LEU A 23 -8.32 -2.90 -1.32
N SER A 24 -9.60 -2.55 -1.53
CA SER A 24 -10.25 -2.66 -2.83
C SER A 24 -9.59 -1.78 -3.89
N ALA A 25 -9.21 -0.54 -3.55
CA ALA A 25 -8.46 0.34 -4.45
C ALA A 25 -7.06 -0.21 -4.77
N ILE A 26 -6.35 -0.74 -3.78
CA ILE A 26 -5.04 -1.39 -3.94
C ILE A 26 -5.16 -2.60 -4.88
N ARG A 27 -6.16 -3.47 -4.70
CA ARG A 27 -6.42 -4.60 -5.62
C ARG A 27 -6.60 -4.14 -7.07
N ARG A 28 -7.37 -3.07 -7.29
CA ARG A 28 -7.56 -2.51 -8.64
C ARG A 28 -6.26 -1.94 -9.22
N ALA A 29 -5.46 -1.25 -8.40
CA ALA A 29 -4.16 -0.70 -8.84
C ALA A 29 -3.17 -1.81 -9.21
N VAL A 30 -3.08 -2.88 -8.41
CA VAL A 30 -2.27 -4.06 -8.72
C VAL A 30 -2.74 -4.71 -10.03
N ALA A 31 -4.04 -4.93 -10.20
CA ALA A 31 -4.60 -5.52 -11.42
C ALA A 31 -4.37 -4.64 -12.67
N ALA A 32 -4.29 -3.32 -12.49
CA ALA A 32 -3.96 -2.37 -13.55
C ALA A 32 -2.45 -2.30 -13.87
N GLY A 33 -1.60 -3.02 -13.14
CA GLY A 33 -0.16 -3.05 -13.38
C GLY A 33 0.58 -1.80 -12.90
N VAL A 34 0.08 -1.10 -11.88
CA VAL A 34 0.80 0.02 -11.25
C VAL A 34 2.16 -0.48 -10.74
N ASP A 35 3.23 0.27 -11.02
CA ASP A 35 4.58 -0.14 -10.62
C ASP A 35 4.70 -0.16 -9.09
N TRP A 36 4.41 0.96 -8.43
CA TRP A 36 4.56 1.11 -6.98
C TRP A 36 3.28 1.59 -6.31
N ILE A 37 2.98 1.05 -5.13
CA ILE A 37 1.93 1.55 -4.24
C ILE A 37 2.58 1.91 -2.91
N GLN A 38 2.56 3.18 -2.55
CA GLN A 38 3.10 3.66 -1.27
C GLN A 38 1.96 3.86 -0.28
N LEU A 39 1.96 3.07 0.80
CA LEU A 39 1.00 3.21 1.89
C LEU A 39 1.37 4.42 2.74
N ARG A 40 0.49 5.42 2.73
CA ARG A 40 0.66 6.68 3.46
C ARG A 40 -0.59 7.02 4.25
N GLU A 41 -0.83 6.23 5.29
CA GLU A 41 -1.95 6.43 6.20
C GLU A 41 -1.49 7.14 7.48
N LYS A 42 -1.49 8.49 7.42
CA LYS A 42 -0.92 9.38 8.46
C LYS A 42 -1.60 9.28 9.82
N ASP A 43 -2.85 8.81 9.86
CA ASP A 43 -3.68 8.72 11.06
C ASP A 43 -3.69 7.31 11.67
N LEU A 44 -3.16 6.30 10.98
CA LEU A 44 -3.14 4.94 11.49
C LEU A 44 -2.03 4.72 12.51
N SER A 45 -2.37 3.98 13.57
CA SER A 45 -1.36 3.46 14.49
C SER A 45 -0.40 2.50 13.79
N ALA A 46 0.79 2.33 14.37
CA ALA A 46 1.78 1.33 13.94
C ALA A 46 1.18 -0.05 13.66
N ARG A 47 0.34 -0.52 14.59
CA ARG A 47 -0.30 -1.84 14.53
C ARG A 47 -1.29 -1.91 13.37
N ALA A 48 -2.13 -0.88 13.21
CA ALA A 48 -3.12 -0.83 12.13
C ALA A 48 -2.45 -0.73 10.76
N LEU A 49 -1.42 0.13 10.63
CA LEU A 49 -0.65 0.25 9.41
C LEU A 49 0.08 -1.05 9.05
N ALA A 50 0.63 -1.78 10.04
CA ALA A 50 1.26 -3.07 9.81
C ALA A 50 0.25 -4.16 9.39
N ALA A 51 -0.98 -4.13 9.89
CA ALA A 51 -2.04 -5.03 9.43
C ALA A 51 -2.39 -4.75 7.96
N LEU A 52 -2.67 -3.50 7.62
CA LEU A 52 -2.93 -3.06 6.24
C LEU A 52 -1.76 -3.41 5.30
N ALA A 53 -0.53 -3.16 5.73
CA ALA A 53 0.67 -3.43 4.94
C ALA A 53 0.83 -4.92 4.59
N ARG A 54 0.55 -5.82 5.54
CA ARG A 54 0.60 -7.26 5.28
C ARG A 54 -0.43 -7.70 4.24
N GLU A 55 -1.64 -7.15 4.32
CA GLU A 55 -2.70 -7.45 3.34
C GLU A 55 -2.40 -6.87 1.96
N ALA A 56 -1.87 -5.64 1.89
CA ALA A 56 -1.45 -5.03 0.64
C ALA A 56 -0.29 -5.82 -0.01
N VAL A 57 0.72 -6.21 0.78
CA VAL A 57 1.84 -7.06 0.31
C VAL A 57 1.31 -8.39 -0.19
N ALA A 58 0.40 -9.03 0.55
CA ALA A 58 -0.23 -10.29 0.11
C ALA A 58 -0.99 -10.12 -1.20
N THR A 59 -1.71 -9.01 -1.37
CA THR A 59 -2.45 -8.67 -2.59
C THR A 59 -1.52 -8.51 -3.81
N ALA A 60 -0.34 -7.94 -3.63
CA ALA A 60 0.62 -7.73 -4.71
C ALA A 60 1.48 -8.98 -5.03
N ARG A 61 1.38 -10.07 -4.27
CA ARG A 61 2.18 -11.30 -4.52
C ARG A 61 1.88 -11.85 -5.92
N GLY A 62 2.94 -12.13 -6.67
CA GLY A 62 2.85 -12.63 -8.04
C GLY A 62 2.65 -11.55 -9.10
N SER A 63 2.48 -10.29 -8.72
CA SER A 63 2.49 -9.14 -9.62
C SER A 63 3.87 -8.47 -9.69
N ALA A 64 4.06 -7.56 -10.64
CA ALA A 64 5.24 -6.68 -10.67
C ALA A 64 5.14 -5.51 -9.68
N THR A 65 3.96 -5.28 -9.08
CA THR A 65 3.70 -4.14 -8.19
C THR A 65 4.47 -4.25 -6.88
N ARG A 66 5.18 -3.19 -6.48
CA ARG A 66 5.85 -3.11 -5.17
C ARG A 66 5.02 -2.31 -4.18
N ILE A 67 4.88 -2.84 -2.97
CA ILE A 67 4.27 -2.11 -1.85
C ILE A 67 5.38 -1.44 -1.03
N LEU A 68 5.26 -0.13 -0.83
CA LEU A 68 6.18 0.70 -0.06
C LEU A 68 5.47 1.29 1.18
N ILE A 69 6.21 1.59 2.24
CA ILE A 69 5.64 2.15 3.48
C ILE A 69 6.24 3.52 3.79
N ASN A 70 5.43 4.57 3.69
CA ASN A 70 5.91 5.93 3.91
C ASN A 70 6.40 6.15 5.35
N GLY A 71 7.72 6.32 5.53
CA GLY A 71 8.36 6.85 6.74
C GLY A 71 8.40 5.91 7.96
N ARG A 72 7.85 4.68 7.86
CA ARG A 72 7.77 3.72 8.98
C ARG A 72 8.57 2.45 8.70
N LEU A 73 9.88 2.48 8.96
CA LEU A 73 10.79 1.37 8.70
C LEU A 73 10.40 0.10 9.48
N ASP A 74 9.99 0.27 10.73
CA ASP A 74 9.54 -0.83 11.59
C ASP A 74 8.35 -1.59 10.98
N VAL A 75 7.38 -0.87 10.40
CA VAL A 75 6.24 -1.43 9.70
C VAL A 75 6.67 -2.09 8.39
N ALA A 76 7.55 -1.45 7.61
CA ALA A 76 8.06 -2.02 6.35
C ALA A 76 8.72 -3.38 6.57
N LEU A 77 9.58 -3.48 7.59
CA LEU A 77 10.24 -4.73 7.99
C LEU A 77 9.22 -5.76 8.49
N ALA A 78 8.29 -5.37 9.35
CA ALA A 78 7.27 -6.27 9.91
C ALA A 78 6.29 -6.83 8.86
N ALA A 79 6.07 -6.11 7.77
CA ALA A 79 5.21 -6.52 6.66
C ALA A 79 5.97 -7.18 5.50
N ARG A 80 7.32 -7.17 5.52
CA ARG A 80 8.17 -7.53 4.36
C ARG A 80 7.81 -6.73 3.11
N ALA A 81 7.63 -5.42 3.29
CA ALA A 81 7.36 -4.49 2.19
C ALA A 81 8.56 -4.43 1.22
N GLY A 82 8.29 -3.97 -0.01
CA GLY A 82 9.32 -3.77 -1.04
C GLY A 82 10.21 -2.56 -0.79
N GLY A 83 9.91 -1.73 0.22
CA GLY A 83 10.69 -0.55 0.61
C GLY A 83 9.92 0.42 1.52
N LEU A 84 10.47 1.63 1.63
CA LEU A 84 9.89 2.80 2.30
C LEU A 84 9.27 3.75 1.27
#